data_AF-A0A7C9PJ13-F1
#
_entry.id   AF-A0A7C9PJ13-F1
#
_cell.length_a   1.000
_cell.length_b   1.000
_cell.length_c   1.000
_cell.angle_alpha   90.00
_cell.angle_beta   90.00
_cell.angle_gamma   90.00
#
_symmetry.space_group_name_H-M   'P 1'
#
loop_
_entity.id
_entity.type
_entity.pdbx_description
1 polymer ?
#
loop_
_entity_poly.entity_id
_entity_poly.type
_entity_poly.pdbx_seq_one_letter_code
_entity_poly.pdbx_strand_id
1 'polypeptide(L)' 'MLLKGLETPLVEGKRFTLRLRFERAGEREVTVWVQQPRAAAHAHTHDH' A
#
# COMPACT_ATOMS: atom_id res chain seq x y z
N MET A 1 7.87 1.31 -5.66
CA MET A 1 6.99 0.42 -6.45
C MET A 1 5.61 1.06 -6.53
N LEU A 2 4.89 0.88 -7.64
CA LEU A 2 3.54 1.44 -7.86
C LEU A 2 2.59 0.29 -8.25
N LEU A 3 1.42 0.21 -7.63
CA LEU A 3 0.36 -0.73 -8.05
C LEU A 3 -0.33 -0.17 -9.31
N LYS A 4 -0.36 -0.95 -10.39
CA LYS A 4 -1.02 -0.60 -11.66
C LYS A 4 -1.84 -1.79 -12.16
N GLY A 5 -2.91 -1.51 -12.92
CA GLY A 5 -3.73 -2.56 -13.55
C GLY A 5 -4.63 -3.31 -12.58
N LEU A 6 -5.21 -2.64 -11.59
CA LEU A 6 -6.16 -3.24 -10.66
C LEU A 6 -7.47 -3.59 -11.41
N GLU A 7 -7.88 -4.86 -11.37
CA GLU A 7 -9.14 -5.33 -11.97
C GLU A 7 -10.37 -4.93 -11.14
N THR A 8 -10.17 -4.67 -9.85
CA THR A 8 -11.22 -4.28 -8.90
C THR A 8 -10.86 -3.00 -8.16
N PRO A 9 -11.83 -2.16 -7.81
CA PRO A 9 -11.58 -0.95 -7.03
C PRO A 9 -11.01 -1.28 -5.64
N LEU A 10 -10.15 -0.40 -5.13
CA LEU A 10 -9.68 -0.46 -3.74
C LEU A 10 -10.80 0.02 -2.82
N VAL A 11 -11.24 -0.84 -1.90
CA VAL A 11 -12.31 -0.54 -0.94
C VAL A 11 -11.73 -0.59 0.47
N GLU A 12 -11.84 0.51 1.20
CA GLU A 12 -11.37 0.61 2.58
C GLU A 12 -11.83 -0.57 3.45
N GLY A 13 -10.92 -1.10 4.27
CA GLY A 13 -11.17 -2.24 5.15
C GLY A 13 -11.17 -3.60 4.45
N LYS A 14 -11.22 -3.65 3.10
CA LYS A 14 -11.03 -4.91 2.37
C LYS A 14 -9.56 -5.28 2.30
N ARG A 15 -9.32 -6.55 1.96
CA ARG A 15 -7.99 -7.13 1.78
C ARG A 15 -7.87 -7.85 0.45
N PHE A 16 -6.66 -7.88 -0.09
CA PHE A 16 -6.32 -8.63 -1.30
C PHE A 16 -4.93 -9.25 -1.17
N THR A 17 -4.69 -10.31 -1.93
CA THR A 17 -3.42 -11.03 -1.94
C THR A 17 -2.52 -10.50 -3.05
N LEU A 18 -1.25 -10.28 -2.74
CA LEU A 18 -0.20 -9.92 -3.69
C LEU A 18 0.90 -10.98 -3.65
N ARG A 19 1.41 -11.35 -4.83
CA ARG A 19 2.62 -12.17 -4.96
C ARG A 19 3.80 -11.25 -5.24
N LEU A 20 4.72 -11.15 -4.29
CA LEU A 20 5.95 -10.38 -4.39
C LEU A 20 7.08 -11.28 -4.86
N ARG A 21 7.76 -10.91 -5.93
CA ARG A 21 8.97 -11.60 -6.41
C ARG A 21 10.21 -10.86 -5.97
N PHE A 22 11.03 -11.51 -5.15
CA PHE A 22 12.32 -11.04 -4.69
C PHE A 22 13.42 -11.76 -5.46
N GLU A 23 14.38 -11.01 -5.99
CA GLU A 23 15.43 -11.57 -6.85
C GLU A 23 16.22 -12.71 -6.20
N ARG A 24 16.48 -12.59 -4.89
CA ARG A 24 17.28 -13.58 -4.14
C ARG A 24 16.46 -14.50 -3.23
N ALA A 25 15.24 -14.09 -2.88
CA ALA A 25 14.42 -14.79 -1.89
C ALA A 25 13.19 -15.48 -2.50
N GLY A 26 13.07 -15.47 -3.83
CA GLY A 26 11.95 -16.08 -4.54
C GLY A 26 10.65 -15.31 -4.35
N GLU A 27 9.53 -16.00 -4.44
CA GLU A 27 8.21 -15.39 -4.41
C GLU A 27 7.50 -15.61 -3.07
N ARG A 28 6.74 -14.59 -2.64
CA ARG A 28 5.98 -14.63 -1.39
C ARG A 28 4.59 -14.04 -1.59
N GLU A 29 3.59 -14.72 -1.03
CA GLU A 29 2.24 -14.19 -0.95
C GLU A 29 2.08 -13.34 0.31
N VAL A 30 1.54 -12.15 0.15
CA VAL A 30 1.23 -11.23 1.24
C VAL A 30 -0.22 -10.78 1.13
N THR A 31 -0.92 -10.73 2.26
CA THR A 31 -2.27 -10.15 2.34
C THR A 31 -2.16 -8.69 2.74
N VAL A 32 -2.72 -7.80 1.94
CA VAL A 32 -2.68 -6.34 2.15
C VAL A 32 -4.08 -5.82 2.44
N TRP A 33 -4.20 -4.98 3.46
CA TRP A 33 -5.43 -4.28 3.81
C TRP A 33 -5.46 -2.90 3.14
N VAL A 34 -6.61 -2.53 2.58
CA VAL A 34 -6.85 -1.19 2.03
C VAL A 34 -7.20 -0.26 3.17
N GLN A 35 -6.44 0.82 3.30
CA GLN A 35 -6.65 1.86 4.31
C GLN A 35 -6.85 3.20 3.61
N GLN A 36 -7.67 4.09 4.18
CA GLN A 36 -7.65 5.48 3.76
C GLN A 36 -6.27 6.08 4.07
N PRO A 37 -5.66 6.82 3.12
CA PRO A 37 -4.48 7.59 3.42
C PRO A 37 -4.79 8.53 4.60
N ARG A 38 -3.95 8.52 5.63
CA ARG A 38 -4.02 9.56 6.65
C ARG A 38 -3.86 10.89 5.93
N ALA A 39 -4.86 11.77 6.03
CA ALA A 39 -4.77 13.13 5.52
C ALA A 39 -3.41 13.68 5.99
N ALA A 40 -2.59 14.16 5.06
CA ALA A 40 -1.25 14.64 5.37
C ALA A 40 -1.35 15.56 6.58
N ALA A 41 -0.77 15.13 7.71
CA ALA A 41 -0.68 15.97 8.88
C ALA A 41 0.00 17.27 8.44
N HIS A 42 -0.60 18.39 8.85
CA HIS A 42 -0.26 19.72 8.39
C HIS A 42 1.25 19.97 8.46
N ALA A 43 1.75 20.74 7.50
CA ALA A 43 3.14 21.17 7.41
C ALA A 43 3.70 21.55 8.79
N HIS A 44 4.80 20.93 9.19
CA HIS A 44 5.52 21.31 10.40
C HIS A 44 6.15 22.69 10.16
N THR A 45 5.51 23.75 10.67
CA THR A 45 6.20 25.03 10.91
C THR A 45 7.11 24.83 12.12
N HIS A 46 8.42 24.89 11.87
CA HIS A 46 9.40 25.13 12.92
C HIS A 46 9.50 26.65 13.09
N ASP A 47 8.86 27.21 14.11
CA ASP A 47 9.17 28.57 14.57
C ASP A 47 10.25 28.49 15.66
N HIS A 48 11.27 29.32 15.47
CA HIS A 48 12.40 29.53 16.38
C HIS A 48 12.10 30.62 17.41
#